data_AF-A0A931N4D0-F1
#
_entry.id   AF-A0A931N4D0-F1
#
_cell.length_a   1.000
_cell.length_b   1.000
_cell.length_c   1.000
_cell.angle_alpha   90.00
_cell.angle_beta   90.00
_cell.angle_gamma   90.00
#
_symmetry.space_group_name_H-M   'P 1'
#
loop_
_entity.id
_entity.type
_entity.pdbx_description
1 polymer ?
#
loop_
_entity_poly.entity_id
_entity_poly.type
_entity_poly.pdbx_seq_one_letter_code
_entity_poly.pdbx_strand_id
1 'polypeptide(L)'
;MITKIQVIGEATDEASMSRYTQVVDDAHKPPTLGSLLAKYGVEGSEDMEIELLDGFQVKQRFSLVPFAHLDPSTYIKIQFISGPIEREFPDLNPGAFLLKEYLVAGPED
;
A
#
# COMPACT_ATOMS: atom_id res chain seq x y z
N MET A 1 11.20 12.22 -18.19
CA MET A 1 11.90 11.38 -17.18
C MET A 1 11.01 10.18 -16.82
N ILE A 2 11.55 8.97 -16.60
CA ILE A 2 10.75 7.80 -16.16
C ILE A 2 10.93 7.58 -14.66
N THR A 3 9.82 7.57 -13.92
CA THR A 3 9.76 7.30 -12.49
C THR A 3 9.21 5.89 -12.26
N LYS A 4 9.95 5.07 -11.52
CA LYS A 4 9.49 3.76 -11.04
C LYS A 4 8.78 3.96 -9.70
N ILE A 5 7.63 3.30 -9.54
CA ILE A 5 6.84 3.33 -8.32
C ILE A 5 6.61 1.90 -7.85
N GLN A 6 6.87 1.66 -6.56
CA GLN A 6 6.50 0.41 -5.88
C GLN A 6 5.44 0.69 -4.83
N VAL A 7 4.42 -0.17 -4.82
CA VAL A 7 3.37 -0.21 -3.80
C VAL A 7 3.68 -1.39 -2.89
N ILE A 8 3.94 -1.10 -1.63
CA ILE A 8 4.29 -2.09 -0.61
C ILE A 8 3.16 -2.15 0.41
N GLY A 9 2.67 -3.35 0.69
CA GLY A 9 1.81 -3.60 1.85
C GLY A 9 2.65 -4.22 2.95
N GLU A 10 2.41 -3.85 4.19
CA GLU A 10 3.13 -4.36 5.36
C GLU A 10 2.15 -4.69 6.47
N ALA A 11 2.15 -5.95 6.90
CA ALA A 11 1.43 -6.38 8.09
C ALA A 11 2.16 -5.87 9.33
N THR A 12 1.45 -5.19 10.20
CA THR A 12 2.03 -4.47 11.35
C THR A 12 1.11 -4.56 12.56
N ASP A 13 1.62 -4.11 13.72
CA ASP A 13 0.84 -3.92 14.95
C ASP A 13 0.30 -2.48 15.10
N GLU A 14 -0.62 -2.31 16.06
CA GLU A 14 -1.25 -1.03 16.39
C GLU A 14 -0.25 0.04 16.87
N ALA A 15 0.76 -0.36 17.63
CA ALA A 15 1.73 0.56 18.20
C ALA A 15 2.62 1.18 17.12
N SER A 16 3.01 0.36 16.14
CA SER A 16 3.75 0.76 14.94
C SER A 16 2.90 1.67 14.04
N MET A 17 1.58 1.45 13.96
CA MET A 17 0.66 2.35 13.24
C MET A 17 0.38 3.68 13.91
N SER A 18 0.25 3.69 15.23
CA SER A 18 0.04 4.93 15.98
C SER A 18 1.17 5.93 15.76
N ARG A 19 2.42 5.44 15.66
CA ARG A 19 3.59 6.28 15.35
C ARG A 19 3.57 6.82 13.92
N TYR A 20 3.02 6.07 12.97
CA TYR A 20 2.89 6.50 11.58
C TYR A 20 1.80 7.56 11.41
N THR A 21 0.64 7.38 12.06
CA THR A 21 -0.46 8.37 12.06
C THR A 21 -0.06 9.68 12.75
N GLN A 22 0.74 9.66 13.82
CA GLN A 22 1.25 10.90 14.42
C GLN A 22 2.11 11.75 13.47
N VAL A 23 2.66 11.15 12.41
CA VAL A 23 3.42 11.85 11.37
C VAL A 23 2.51 12.38 10.24
N VAL A 24 1.28 11.85 10.14
CA VAL A 24 0.30 12.20 9.10
C VAL A 24 -1.02 12.58 9.78
N ASP A 25 -1.20 13.88 10.01
CA ASP A 25 -2.16 14.53 10.93
C ASP A 25 -3.68 14.24 10.72
N ASP A 26 -4.07 13.30 9.86
CA ASP A 26 -5.47 13.24 9.35
C ASP A 26 -6.06 11.83 9.13
N ALA A 27 -5.53 10.77 9.77
CA ALA A 27 -6.15 9.44 9.68
C ALA A 27 -7.07 9.16 10.89
N HIS A 28 -8.40 9.20 10.69
CA HIS A 28 -9.40 8.96 11.74
C HIS A 28 -9.34 7.57 12.41
N LYS A 29 -8.62 6.60 11.82
CA LYS A 29 -8.19 5.31 12.40
C LYS A 29 -7.18 4.63 11.47
N PRO A 30 -6.16 3.93 11.98
CA PRO A 30 -5.26 3.16 11.13
C PRO A 30 -6.00 2.01 10.43
N PRO A 31 -5.72 1.74 9.14
CA PRO A 31 -6.41 0.70 8.39
C PRO A 31 -6.01 -0.70 8.88
N THR A 32 -7.01 -1.53 9.17
CA THR A 32 -6.88 -2.99 9.31
C THR A 32 -7.23 -3.68 7.99
N LEU A 33 -6.81 -4.94 7.82
CA LEU A 33 -7.19 -5.76 6.66
C LEU A 33 -8.71 -5.78 6.48
N GLY A 34 -9.48 -6.09 7.53
CA GLY A 34 -10.93 -6.10 7.49
C GLY A 34 -11.53 -4.75 7.10
N SER A 35 -10.97 -3.65 7.62
CA SER A 35 -11.43 -2.29 7.24
C SER A 35 -11.16 -1.95 5.78
N LEU A 36 -10.04 -2.43 5.20
CA LEU A 36 -9.73 -2.24 3.79
C LEU A 36 -10.68 -3.07 2.92
N LEU A 37 -10.88 -4.34 3.24
CA LEU A 37 -11.80 -5.22 2.48
C LEU A 37 -13.22 -4.68 2.49
N ALA A 38 -13.73 -4.26 3.65
CA ALA A 38 -15.05 -3.66 3.77
C ALA A 38 -15.16 -2.33 3.02
N LYS A 39 -14.17 -1.44 3.15
CA LYS A 39 -14.17 -0.13 2.49
C LYS A 39 -14.19 -0.23 0.96
N TYR A 40 -13.47 -1.20 0.40
CA TYR A 40 -13.40 -1.41 -1.05
C TYR A 40 -14.42 -2.44 -1.56
N GLY A 41 -15.25 -3.02 -0.69
CA GLY A 41 -16.29 -3.97 -1.06
C GLY A 41 -15.76 -5.28 -1.64
N VAL A 42 -14.58 -5.72 -1.19
CA VAL A 42 -13.90 -6.92 -1.69
C VAL A 42 -13.77 -8.03 -0.64
N GLU A 43 -14.54 -7.94 0.44
CA GLU A 43 -14.67 -9.02 1.40
C GLU A 43 -15.24 -10.28 0.74
N GLY A 44 -14.53 -11.40 0.85
CA GLY A 44 -14.91 -12.66 0.20
C GLY A 44 -14.66 -12.72 -1.31
N SER A 45 -14.09 -11.68 -1.92
CA SER A 45 -13.60 -11.72 -3.30
C SER A 45 -12.33 -12.56 -3.38
N GLU A 46 -12.22 -13.45 -4.37
CA GLU A 46 -11.02 -14.27 -4.59
C GLU A 46 -9.79 -13.41 -4.88
N ASP A 47 -9.96 -12.29 -5.58
CA ASP A 47 -8.86 -11.45 -6.05
C ASP A 47 -8.48 -10.33 -5.06
N MET A 48 -9.37 -10.00 -4.12
CA MET A 48 -9.19 -8.96 -3.09
C MET A 48 -8.59 -7.64 -3.65
N GLU A 49 -8.99 -7.24 -4.86
CA GLU A 49 -8.44 -6.08 -5.55
C GLU A 49 -8.96 -4.77 -4.97
N ILE A 50 -8.05 -3.86 -4.63
CA ILE A 50 -8.40 -2.51 -4.17
C ILE A 50 -7.83 -1.46 -5.12
N GLU A 51 -8.44 -0.26 -5.11
CA GLU A 51 -8.02 0.88 -5.92
C GLU A 51 -7.66 2.06 -5.01
N LEU A 52 -6.41 2.53 -5.09
CA LEU A 52 -5.91 3.72 -4.38
C LEU A 52 -5.38 4.76 -5.35
N LEU A 53 -5.33 6.02 -4.93
CA LEU A 53 -4.57 7.06 -5.64
C LEU A 53 -3.12 7.05 -5.16
N ASP A 54 -2.18 7.12 -6.10
CA ASP A 54 -0.77 7.32 -5.77
C ASP A 54 -0.44 8.80 -5.49
N GLY A 55 0.84 9.08 -5.21
CA GLY A 55 1.33 10.45 -4.98
C GLY A 55 1.16 11.41 -6.17
N PHE A 56 0.84 10.90 -7.36
CA PHE A 56 0.58 11.66 -8.58
C PHE A 56 -0.92 11.76 -8.91
N GLN A 57 -1.81 11.37 -7.98
CA GLN A 57 -3.26 11.32 -8.18
C GLN A 57 -3.69 10.34 -9.30
N VAL A 58 -2.85 9.35 -9.61
CA VAL A 58 -3.19 8.30 -10.57
C VAL A 58 -3.79 7.11 -9.82
N LYS A 59 -4.90 6.59 -10.34
CA LYS A 59 -5.55 5.40 -9.79
C LYS A 59 -4.71 4.16 -10.04
N GLN A 60 -4.42 3.44 -8.96
CA GLN A 60 -3.69 2.19 -8.96
C GLN A 60 -4.52 1.08 -8.36
N ARG A 61 -4.73 0.03 -9.16
CA ARG A 61 -5.31 -1.23 -8.70
C ARG A 61 -4.23 -2.24 -8.35
N PHE A 62 -4.40 -2.94 -7.23
CA PHE A 62 -3.54 -4.03 -6.78
C PHE A 62 -4.30 -4.96 -5.81
N SER A 63 -3.78 -6.18 -5.62
CA SER A 63 -4.42 -7.22 -4.82
C SER A 63 -3.90 -7.27 -3.38
N LEU A 64 -4.81 -7.49 -2.42
CA LEU A 64 -4.49 -7.79 -1.03
C LEU A 64 -4.40 -9.29 -0.71
N VAL A 65 -4.47 -10.17 -1.72
CA VAL A 65 -4.37 -11.64 -1.56
C VAL A 65 -3.16 -12.09 -0.74
N PRO A 66 -1.96 -11.47 -0.83
CA PRO A 66 -0.84 -11.84 0.04
C PRO A 66 -1.16 -11.80 1.54
N PHE A 67 -2.16 -11.02 1.96
CA PHE A 67 -2.61 -10.88 3.35
C PHE A 67 -3.82 -11.73 3.71
N ALA A 68 -4.38 -12.51 2.78
CA ALA A 68 -5.63 -13.26 2.98
C ALA A 68 -5.62 -14.23 4.18
N HIS A 69 -4.42 -14.67 4.60
CA HIS A 69 -4.21 -15.58 5.71
C HIS A 69 -4.14 -14.89 7.08
N LEU A 70 -4.19 -13.55 7.13
CA LEU A 70 -4.09 -12.78 8.37
C LEU A 70 -5.46 -12.54 9.01
N ASP A 71 -5.46 -12.25 10.31
CA ASP A 71 -6.67 -11.88 11.02
C ASP A 71 -7.22 -10.53 10.49
N PRO A 72 -8.56 -10.36 10.31
CA PRO A 72 -9.15 -9.10 9.86
C PRO A 72 -8.81 -7.87 10.72
N SER A 73 -8.46 -8.06 11.99
CA SER A 73 -8.00 -7.01 12.90
C SER A 73 -6.54 -6.60 12.69
N THR A 74 -5.77 -7.35 11.88
CA THR A 74 -4.36 -7.04 11.58
C THR A 74 -4.25 -5.70 10.88
N TYR A 75 -3.35 -4.85 11.34
CA TYR A 75 -3.08 -3.55 10.72
C TYR A 75 -2.27 -3.74 9.45
N ILE A 76 -2.68 -3.04 8.38
CA ILE A 76 -2.03 -3.11 7.08
C ILE A 76 -1.57 -1.71 6.69
N LYS A 77 -0.25 -1.52 6.61
CA LYS A 77 0.34 -0.28 6.14
C LYS A 77 0.58 -0.38 4.64
N ILE A 78 0.02 0.54 3.86
CA ILE A 78 0.29 0.64 2.42
C ILE A 78 1.21 1.83 2.17
N GLN A 79 2.35 1.58 1.53
CA GLN A 79 3.37 2.58 1.23
C GLN A 79 3.58 2.69 -0.28
N PHE A 80 3.73 3.93 -0.77
CA PHE A 80 4.14 4.21 -2.13
C PHE A 80 5.55 4.77 -2.09
N ILE A 81 6.51 4.04 -2.64
CA ILE A 81 7.88 4.52 -2.80
C ILE A 81 8.16 4.78 -4.28
N SER A 82 8.85 5.89 -4.57
CA SER A 82 9.12 6.31 -5.94
C SER A 82 10.57 6.76 -6.12
N GLY A 83 11.06 6.68 -7.35
CA GLY A 83 12.37 7.16 -7.74
C GLY A 83 12.66 6.97 -9.22
N PRO A 84 13.84 7.41 -9.70
CA PRO A 84 14.30 7.13 -11.05
C PRO A 84 14.27 5.63 -11.36
N ILE A 85 14.06 5.24 -12.62
CA ILE A 85 13.98 3.82 -13.01
C ILE A 85 15.22 3.00 -12.60
N GLU A 86 16.39 3.64 -12.61
CA GLU A 86 17.71 3.08 -12.24
C GLU A 86 17.90 2.94 -10.72
N ARG A 87 17.02 3.52 -9.91
CA ARG A 87 17.14 3.45 -8.44
C ARG A 87 16.94 2.03 -7.95
N GLU A 88 17.86 1.58 -7.11
CA GLU A 88 17.66 0.40 -6.26
C GLU A 88 16.78 0.77 -5.07
N PHE A 89 15.65 0.06 -4.92
CA PHE A 89 14.77 0.22 -3.77
C PHE A 89 15.26 -0.67 -2.62
N PRO A 90 15.03 -0.26 -1.36
CA PRO A 90 15.43 -1.06 -0.21
C PRO A 90 14.70 -2.41 -0.18
N ASP A 91 15.32 -3.38 0.47
CA ASP A 91 14.69 -4.67 0.74
C ASP A 91 13.41 -4.50 1.57
N LEU A 92 12.48 -5.44 1.38
CA LEU A 92 11.23 -5.46 2.12
C LEU A 92 11.46 -5.90 3.57
N ASN A 93 10.80 -5.22 4.51
CA ASN A 93 10.76 -5.64 5.90
C ASN A 93 10.08 -7.01 6.04
N PRO A 94 10.34 -7.77 7.13
CA PRO A 94 9.55 -8.95 7.46
C PRO A 94 8.05 -8.63 7.54
N GLY A 95 7.22 -9.43 6.85
CA GLY A 95 5.76 -9.18 6.78
C GLY A 95 5.35 -8.12 5.75
N ALA A 96 6.29 -7.55 5.00
CA ALA A 96 6.02 -6.69 3.86
C ALA A 96 6.02 -7.47 2.54
N PHE A 97 5.14 -7.06 1.64
CA PHE A 97 4.96 -7.63 0.31
C PHE A 97 4.95 -6.50 -0.74
N LEU A 98 5.66 -6.72 -1.85
CA LEU A 98 5.51 -5.90 -3.04
C LEU A 98 4.16 -6.24 -3.68
N LEU A 99 3.20 -5.33 -3.59
CA LEU A 99 1.86 -5.52 -4.15
C LEU A 99 1.80 -5.17 -5.63
N LYS A 100 2.59 -4.16 -6.03
CA LYS A 100 2.66 -3.71 -7.42
C LYS A 100 3.93 -2.92 -7.67
N GLU A 101 4.45 -3.03 -8.89
CA GLU A 101 5.47 -2.16 -9.45
C GLU A 101 5.00 -1.65 -10.81
N TYR A 102 5.21 -0.36 -11.10
CA TYR A 102 4.88 0.23 -12.38
C TYR A 102 5.75 1.45 -12.69
N LEU A 103 5.71 1.89 -13.94
CA LEU A 103 6.44 3.04 -14.45
C LEU A 103 5.48 4.18 -14.79
N VAL A 104 5.88 5.40 -14.44
CA VAL A 104 5.18 6.63 -14.80
C VAL A 104 6.14 7.49 -15.60
N ALA A 105 5.70 7.91 -16.79
CA ALA A 105 6.38 8.98 -17.51
C ALA A 105 6.03 10.31 -16.83
N GLY A 106 7.04 11.01 -16.30
CA GLY A 106 6.88 12.41 -15.91
C GLY A 106 6.62 13.27 -17.13
N PRO A 107 6.06 14.49 -16.96
CA PRO A 107 5.89 15.42 -18.06
C PRO A 107 7.22 15.59 -18.82
N GLU A 108 7.14 15.62 -20.14
CA GLU A 108 8.22 16.17 -20.96
C GLU A 108 8.33 17.65 -20.55
N ASP A 109 9.53 18.08 -20.15
CA ASP A 109 9.84 19.50 -19.88
C ASP A 109 9.37 20.41 -21.02
#